data_AF-A0A416EPI0-F1
#
_entry.id   AF-A0A416EPI0-F1
#
_cell.length_a   1.000
_cell.length_b   1.000
_cell.length_c   1.000
_cell.angle_alpha   90.00
_cell.angle_beta   90.00
_cell.angle_gamma   90.00
#
_symmetry.space_group_name_H-M   'P 1'
#
loop_
_entity.id
_entity.type
_entity.pdbx_description
1 polymer ?
#
loop_
_entity_poly.entity_id
_entity_poly.type
_entity_poly.pdbx_seq_one_letter_code
_entity_poly.pdbx_strand_id
1 'polypeptide(L)'
;MLEVNGLTKKWRHFALKDVTFRIEPGCIMGLVGRNGAGKTTAIRMIVGGLKPDKGDVRICGYDLLREGQQARDRIGFILEAMPFIQEYTLEENAGFFGPLYSVWDMDTFRRCLKRYDLSPDMSAKSLSRGMRVRFQLAFAQTRECRR
;
A
#
# COMPACT_ATOMS: atom_id res chain seq x y z
N MET A 1 10.07 10.25 2.83
CA MET A 1 10.73 10.50 1.52
C MET A 1 10.66 9.22 0.70
N LEU A 2 10.30 9.32 -0.58
CA LEU A 2 10.28 8.19 -1.52
C LEU A 2 11.31 8.46 -2.63
N GLU A 3 12.15 7.48 -2.93
CA GLU A 3 13.11 7.53 -4.03
C GLU A 3 12.88 6.33 -4.96
N VAL A 4 12.77 6.61 -6.26
CA VAL A 4 12.60 5.60 -7.30
C VAL A 4 13.71 5.81 -8.31
N ASN A 5 14.53 4.78 -8.54
CA ASN A 5 15.74 4.88 -9.36
C ASN A 5 15.72 3.83 -10.48
N GLY A 6 15.67 4.26 -11.74
CA GLY A 6 15.83 3.40 -12.91
C GLY A 6 14.78 2.30 -13.06
N LEU A 7 13.59 2.50 -12.48
CA LEU A 7 12.61 1.44 -12.30
C LEU A 7 12.09 0.94 -13.66
N THR A 8 12.35 -0.33 -13.95
CA THR A 8 12.08 -0.93 -15.25
C THR A 8 11.31 -2.24 -15.10
N LYS A 9 10.29 -2.44 -15.93
CA LYS A 9 9.54 -3.68 -16.05
C LYS A 9 9.19 -3.99 -17.50
N LYS A 10 9.48 -5.20 -17.97
CA LYS A 10 9.23 -5.65 -19.34
C LYS A 10 8.36 -6.89 -19.36
N TRP A 11 7.32 -6.85 -20.19
CA TRP A 11 6.53 -7.99 -20.61
C TRP A 11 6.54 -8.10 -22.14
N ARG A 12 5.90 -9.14 -22.68
CA ARG A 12 5.86 -9.40 -24.13
C ARG A 12 5.33 -8.22 -24.94
N HIS A 13 4.32 -7.50 -24.45
CA HIS A 13 3.62 -6.43 -25.18
C HIS A 13 3.63 -5.08 -24.45
N PHE A 14 4.41 -4.94 -23.38
CA PHE A 14 4.47 -3.70 -22.59
C PHE A 14 5.84 -3.56 -21.94
N ALA A 15 6.34 -2.33 -21.84
CA ALA A 15 7.49 -2.03 -21.01
C ALA A 15 7.35 -0.67 -20.32
N LEU A 16 7.63 -0.64 -19.02
CA LEU A 16 7.98 0.56 -18.28
C LEU A 16 9.51 0.62 -18.25
N LYS A 17 10.11 1.74 -18.67
CA LYS A 17 11.57 1.87 -18.80
C LYS A 17 12.05 3.06 -18.02
N ASP A 18 13.06 2.84 -17.19
CA ASP A 18 13.89 3.88 -16.57
C ASP A 18 13.08 4.98 -15.85
N VAL A 19 12.09 4.58 -15.04
CA VAL A 19 11.31 5.53 -14.26
C VAL A 19 12.15 5.95 -13.05
N THR A 20 12.48 7.25 -13.01
CA THR A 20 13.28 7.85 -11.93
C THR A 20 12.59 9.12 -11.43
N PHE A 21 12.31 9.18 -10.13
CA PHE A 21 11.79 10.38 -9.47
C PHE A 21 11.94 10.28 -7.95
N ARG A 22 11.79 11.42 -7.28
CA ARG A 22 11.85 11.53 -5.82
C ARG A 22 10.67 12.36 -5.32
N ILE A 23 10.11 11.94 -4.18
CA ILE A 23 9.05 12.66 -3.47
C ILE A 23 9.54 13.02 -2.07
N GLU A 24 9.59 14.33 -1.80
CA GLU A 24 9.92 14.86 -0.49
C GLU A 24 8.77 14.67 0.52
N PRO A 25 9.07 14.60 1.83
CA PRO A 25 8.06 14.64 2.87
C PRO A 25 7.13 15.86 2.73
N GLY A 26 5.84 15.67 2.98
CA GLY A 26 4.84 16.75 2.91
C GLY A 26 4.35 17.08 1.49
N CYS A 27 4.87 16.44 0.45
CA CYS A 27 4.40 16.62 -0.91
C CYS A 27 3.23 15.69 -1.26
N ILE A 28 2.26 16.23 -2.01
CA ILE A 28 1.24 15.45 -2.70
C ILE A 28 1.64 15.35 -4.17
N MET A 29 1.80 14.13 -4.69
CA MET A 29 2.14 13.87 -6.09
C MET A 29 1.00 13.15 -6.80
N GLY A 30 0.66 13.61 -8.01
CA GLY A 30 -0.23 12.90 -8.93
C GLY A 30 0.54 12.21 -10.04
N LEU A 31 0.33 10.90 -10.24
CA LEU A 31 0.86 10.17 -11.39
C LEU A 31 -0.18 10.15 -12.52
N VAL A 32 0.05 10.93 -13.57
CA VAL A 32 -0.90 11.15 -14.67
C VAL A 32 -0.38 10.54 -15.98
N GLY A 33 -1.29 10.04 -16.82
CA GLY A 33 -0.96 9.45 -18.12
C GLY A 33 -2.12 8.65 -18.69
N ARG A 34 -2.03 8.25 -19.96
CA ARG A 34 -3.09 7.45 -20.63
C ARG A 34 -3.30 6.08 -19.98
N ASN A 35 -4.45 5.47 -20.19
CA ASN A 35 -4.66 4.06 -19.81
C ASN A 35 -3.66 3.17 -20.55
N GLY A 36 -3.09 2.19 -19.84
CA GLY A 36 -2.02 1.36 -20.38
C GLY A 36 -0.62 1.97 -20.34
N ALA A 37 -0.44 3.22 -19.91
CA ALA A 37 0.90 3.85 -19.81
C ALA A 37 1.81 3.25 -18.71
N GLY A 38 1.29 2.34 -17.88
CA GLY A 38 2.09 1.70 -16.82
C GLY A 38 1.95 2.28 -15.42
N LYS A 39 1.03 3.21 -15.18
CA LYS A 39 0.83 3.84 -13.86
C LYS A 39 0.63 2.81 -12.74
N THR A 40 -0.32 1.91 -12.92
CA THR A 40 -0.60 0.83 -11.96
C THR A 40 0.59 -0.11 -11.79
N THR A 41 1.35 -0.36 -12.86
CA THR A 41 2.59 -1.14 -12.81
C THR A 41 3.66 -0.47 -11.96
N ALA A 42 3.88 0.83 -12.16
CA ALA A 42 4.82 1.63 -11.38
C ALA A 42 4.43 1.65 -9.90
N ILE A 43 3.15 1.94 -9.60
CA ILE A 43 2.62 1.91 -8.23
C ILE A 43 2.86 0.53 -7.61
N ARG A 44 2.48 -0.57 -8.28
CA ARG A 44 2.69 -1.93 -7.74
C ARG A 44 4.15 -2.25 -7.44
N MET A 45 5.10 -1.72 -8.20
CA MET A 45 6.52 -1.89 -7.90
C MET A 45 6.95 -1.06 -6.69
N ILE A 46 6.48 0.19 -6.59
CA ILE A 46 6.74 1.07 -5.45
C ILE A 46 6.16 0.49 -4.15
N VAL A 47 5.02 -0.21 -4.23
CA VAL A 47 4.40 -0.86 -3.06
C VAL A 47 5.01 -2.21 -2.69
N GLY A 48 5.95 -2.71 -3.49
CA GLY A 48 6.56 -4.04 -3.30
C GLY A 48 5.65 -5.20 -3.71
N GLY A 49 4.48 -4.92 -4.31
CA GLY A 49 3.56 -5.92 -4.84
C GLY A 49 3.98 -6.48 -6.21
N LEU A 50 4.99 -5.89 -6.84
CA LEU A 50 5.57 -6.35 -8.10
C LEU A 50 7.09 -6.12 -8.06
N LYS A 51 7.88 -7.17 -8.28
CA LYS A 51 9.34 -7.02 -8.37
C LYS A 51 9.73 -6.34 -9.69
N PRO A 52 10.54 -5.25 -9.68
CA PRO A 52 11.09 -4.67 -10.91
C PRO A 52 12.11 -5.61 -11.56
N ASP A 53 12.32 -5.46 -12.88
CA ASP A 53 13.38 -6.19 -13.58
C ASP A 53 14.73 -5.47 -13.43
N LYS A 54 14.72 -4.14 -13.29
CA LYS A 54 15.87 -3.29 -12.96
C LYS A 54 15.44 -2.09 -12.11
N GLY A 55 16.41 -1.52 -11.41
CA GLY A 55 16.21 -0.35 -10.55
C GLY A 55 15.82 -0.73 -9.13
N ASP A 56 15.67 0.29 -8.30
CA ASP A 56 15.35 0.16 -6.88
C ASP A 56 14.34 1.21 -6.43
N VAL A 57 13.75 0.95 -5.26
CA VAL A 57 12.84 1.85 -4.57
C VAL A 57 13.33 1.97 -3.14
N ARG A 58 13.48 3.20 -2.64
CA ARG A 58 13.80 3.47 -1.24
C ARG A 58 12.67 4.24 -0.58
N ILE A 59 12.25 3.77 0.58
CA ILE A 59 11.17 4.37 1.37
C ILE A 59 11.77 4.80 2.70
N CYS A 60 11.80 6.11 2.93
CA CYS A 60 12.36 6.72 4.14
C CYS A 60 13.77 6.21 4.46
N GLY A 61 14.62 6.08 3.42
CA GLY A 61 16.01 5.62 3.51
C GLY A 61 16.21 4.11 3.31
N TYR A 62 15.18 3.29 3.50
CA TYR A 62 15.25 1.83 3.44
C TYR A 62 15.03 1.31 2.02
N ASP A 63 15.92 0.44 1.54
CA ASP A 63 15.75 -0.26 0.27
C ASP A 63 14.60 -1.27 0.35
N LEU A 64 13.62 -1.18 -0.54
CA LEU A 64 12.41 -2.02 -0.49
C LEU A 64 12.68 -3.51 -0.71
N LEU A 65 13.73 -3.87 -1.47
CA LEU A 65 14.06 -5.27 -1.76
C LEU A 65 14.94 -5.88 -0.67
N ARG A 66 15.85 -5.11 -0.10
CA ARG A 66 16.82 -5.58 0.92
C ARG A 66 16.31 -5.39 2.35
N GLU A 67 15.56 -4.32 2.59
CA GLU A 67 15.08 -3.86 3.90
C GLU A 67 13.54 -3.76 3.89
N GLY A 68 12.90 -4.73 3.22
CA GLY A 68 11.49 -4.67 2.88
C GLY A 68 10.55 -4.54 4.08
N GLN A 69 10.90 -5.09 5.25
CA GLN A 69 10.08 -4.93 6.45
C GLN A 69 10.07 -3.47 6.92
N GLN A 70 11.25 -2.89 7.11
CA GLN A 70 11.43 -1.50 7.53
C GLN A 70 10.80 -0.52 6.54
N ALA A 71 10.90 -0.81 5.23
CA ALA A 71 10.26 -0.02 4.19
C ALA A 71 8.72 -0.11 4.28
N ARG A 72 8.15 -1.31 4.40
CA ARG A 72 6.69 -1.55 4.47
C ARG A 72 6.04 -0.95 5.71
N ASP A 73 6.75 -0.93 6.84
CA ASP A 73 6.25 -0.30 8.07
C ASP A 73 6.06 1.22 7.94
N ARG A 74 6.70 1.85 6.94
CA ARG A 74 6.70 3.31 6.72
C ARG A 74 5.82 3.78 5.57
N ILE A 75 5.04 2.88 4.98
CA ILE A 75 4.19 3.23 3.84
C ILE A 75 2.82 2.56 3.91
N GLY A 76 1.77 3.34 3.67
CA GLY A 76 0.40 2.87 3.50
C GLY A 76 -0.01 2.88 2.03
N PHE A 77 -0.78 1.89 1.60
CA PHE A 77 -1.30 1.85 0.23
C PHE A 77 -2.79 1.55 0.21
N ILE A 78 -3.47 2.21 -0.73
CA ILE A 78 -4.87 1.97 -1.04
C ILE A 78 -4.90 1.57 -2.51
N LEU A 79 -5.40 0.37 -2.75
CA LEU A 79 -5.52 -0.21 -4.08
C LEU A 79 -6.97 -0.16 -4.53
N GLU A 80 -7.16 -0.09 -5.84
CA GLU A 80 -8.49 -0.19 -6.44
C GLU A 80 -9.13 -1.56 -6.16
N ALA A 81 -8.34 -2.62 -6.32
CA ALA A 81 -8.72 -3.98 -5.92
C ALA A 81 -8.47 -4.15 -4.42
N MET A 82 -9.40 -4.80 -3.73
CA MET A 82 -9.29 -5.07 -2.31
C MET A 82 -8.26 -6.18 -2.06
N PRO A 83 -7.16 -5.93 -1.33
CA PRO A 83 -6.10 -6.92 -1.11
C PRO A 83 -6.39 -7.90 0.03
N PHE A 84 -7.62 -7.91 0.54
CA PHE A 84 -8.05 -8.63 1.74
C PHE A 84 -8.85 -9.88 1.39
N ILE A 85 -8.91 -10.84 2.31
CA ILE A 85 -9.71 -12.06 2.18
C ILE A 85 -11.17 -11.65 2.33
N GLN A 86 -11.98 -11.88 1.30
CA GLN A 86 -13.35 -11.35 1.24
C GLN A 86 -14.29 -12.05 2.21
N GLU A 87 -14.01 -13.31 2.51
CA GLU A 87 -14.78 -14.16 3.41
C GLU A 87 -14.58 -13.76 4.87
N TYR A 88 -13.44 -13.15 5.19
CA TYR A 88 -13.10 -12.73 6.55
C TYR A 88 -13.79 -11.42 6.92
N THR A 89 -14.06 -11.28 8.21
CA THR A 89 -14.41 -10.01 8.84
C THR A 89 -13.24 -9.01 8.76
N LEU A 90 -13.50 -7.74 9.08
CA LEU A 90 -12.44 -6.73 9.09
C LEU A 90 -11.41 -7.03 10.18
N GLU A 91 -11.87 -7.54 11.33
CA GLU A 91 -11.00 -7.94 12.44
C GLU A 91 -10.19 -9.18 12.14
N GLU A 92 -10.76 -10.20 11.48
CA GLU A 92 -10.00 -11.38 11.03
C GLU A 92 -8.94 -11.02 9.99
N ASN A 93 -9.28 -10.15 9.03
CA ASN A 93 -8.29 -9.62 8.09
C ASN A 93 -7.17 -8.87 8.81
N ALA A 94 -7.50 -8.07 9.81
CA ALA A 94 -6.51 -7.39 10.65
C ALA A 94 -5.63 -8.38 11.43
N GLY A 95 -6.20 -9.43 11.99
CA GLY A 95 -5.45 -10.50 12.65
C GLY A 95 -4.52 -11.27 11.71
N PHE A 96 -4.91 -11.44 10.44
CA PHE A 96 -4.11 -12.15 9.44
C PHE A 96 -3.01 -11.28 8.83
N PHE A 97 -3.33 -10.08 8.35
CA PHE A 97 -2.38 -9.22 7.65
C PHE A 97 -1.60 -8.29 8.58
N GLY A 98 -2.13 -7.98 9.76
CA GLY A 98 -1.50 -7.10 10.74
C GLY A 98 -0.09 -7.54 11.16
N PRO A 99 0.13 -8.83 11.51
CA PRO A 99 1.45 -9.35 11.90
C PRO A 99 2.54 -9.22 10.84
N LEU A 100 2.20 -8.91 9.58
CA LEU A 100 3.18 -8.59 8.54
C LEU A 100 3.87 -7.23 8.76
N TYR A 101 3.44 -6.45 9.75
CA TYR A 101 3.97 -5.14 10.09
C TYR A 101 4.48 -5.15 11.53
N SER A 102 5.72 -4.69 11.74
CA SER A 102 6.36 -4.78 13.07
C SER A 102 5.75 -3.81 14.07
N VAL A 103 5.03 -2.80 13.58
CA VAL A 103 4.40 -1.74 14.37
C VAL A 103 2.89 -1.92 14.52
N TRP A 104 2.36 -3.09 14.15
CA TRP A 104 0.92 -3.35 14.17
C TRP A 104 0.34 -3.28 15.59
N ASP A 105 -0.80 -2.60 15.73
CA ASP A 105 -1.56 -2.52 16.98
C ASP A 105 -3.05 -2.69 16.70
N MET A 106 -3.63 -3.78 17.21
CA MET A 106 -5.06 -4.09 17.01
C MET A 106 -5.96 -3.03 17.63
N ASP A 107 -5.57 -2.42 18.76
CA ASP A 107 -6.42 -1.42 19.40
C ASP A 107 -6.43 -0.11 18.61
N THR A 108 -5.29 0.29 18.05
CA THR A 108 -5.25 1.38 17.07
C THR A 108 -6.12 1.07 15.86
N PHE A 109 -6.02 -0.14 15.30
CA PHE A 109 -6.86 -0.51 14.15
C PHE A 109 -8.36 -0.42 14.48
N ARG A 110 -8.80 -0.91 15.64
CA ARG A 110 -10.20 -0.79 16.10
C ARG A 110 -10.62 0.67 16.26
N ARG A 111 -9.74 1.54 16.80
CA ARG A 111 -9.99 2.99 16.88
C ARG A 111 -10.16 3.61 15.49
N CYS A 112 -9.33 3.20 14.52
CA CYS A 112 -9.44 3.64 13.13
C CYS A 112 -10.76 3.19 12.51
N LEU A 113 -11.18 1.93 12.69
CA LEU A 113 -12.48 1.44 12.20
C LEU A 113 -13.64 2.27 12.76
N LYS A 114 -13.63 2.55 14.07
CA LYS A 114 -14.64 3.39 14.71
C LYS A 114 -14.69 4.80 14.09
N ARG A 115 -13.53 5.41 13.81
CA ARG A 115 -13.46 6.73 13.14
C ARG A 115 -14.07 6.74 11.74
N TYR A 116 -14.01 5.61 11.04
CA TYR A 116 -14.56 5.45 9.70
C TYR A 116 -16.00 4.91 9.66
N ASP A 117 -16.61 4.72 10.84
CA ASP A 117 -17.95 4.16 11.00
C ASP A 117 -18.06 2.76 10.37
N LEU A 118 -17.11 1.88 10.71
CA LEU A 118 -17.06 0.49 10.26
C LEU A 118 -17.07 -0.45 11.46
N SER A 119 -17.90 -1.49 11.41
CA SER A 119 -17.93 -2.55 12.42
C SER A 119 -16.81 -3.58 12.16
N PRO A 120 -16.06 -4.02 13.17
CA PRO A 120 -14.99 -5.02 13.01
C PRO A 120 -15.49 -6.38 12.50
N ASP A 121 -16.72 -6.74 12.87
CA ASP A 121 -17.45 -7.99 12.62
C ASP A 121 -18.12 -8.04 11.23
N MET A 122 -18.06 -6.96 10.47
CA MET A 122 -18.53 -6.95 9.08
C MET A 122 -17.61 -7.77 8.17
N SER A 123 -18.20 -8.58 7.28
CA SER A 123 -17.47 -9.29 6.25
C SER A 123 -16.90 -8.34 5.18
N ALA A 124 -15.66 -8.57 4.77
CA ALA A 124 -14.99 -7.81 3.72
C ALA A 124 -15.77 -7.80 2.38
N LYS A 125 -16.46 -8.89 2.05
CA LYS A 125 -17.28 -9.01 0.83
C LYS A 125 -18.50 -8.08 0.79
N SER A 126 -19.05 -7.71 1.94
CA SER A 126 -20.26 -6.88 2.02
C SER A 126 -19.97 -5.38 1.92
N LEU A 127 -18.69 -4.99 1.96
CA LEU A 127 -18.30 -3.59 1.91
C LEU A 127 -18.65 -2.97 0.56
N SER A 128 -19.35 -1.84 0.58
CA SER A 128 -19.49 -0.97 -0.59
C SER A 128 -18.13 -0.44 -1.07
N ARG A 129 -18.07 0.12 -2.29
CA ARG A 129 -16.82 0.70 -2.82
C ARG A 129 -16.21 1.75 -1.87
N GLY A 130 -17.05 2.61 -1.29
CA GLY A 130 -16.61 3.62 -0.32
C GLY A 130 -16.10 3.00 0.98
N MET A 131 -16.79 1.99 1.49
CA MET A 131 -16.38 1.27 2.70
C MET A 131 -15.06 0.51 2.51
N ARG A 132 -14.80 -0.03 1.31
CA ARG A 132 -13.50 -0.66 0.98
C ARG A 132 -12.35 0.34 1.04
N VAL A 133 -12.56 1.58 0.58
CA VAL A 133 -11.55 2.64 0.70
C VAL A 133 -11.31 3.00 2.17
N ARG A 134 -12.38 3.16 2.95
CA ARG A 134 -12.30 3.45 4.38
C ARG A 134 -11.61 2.35 5.18
N PHE A 135 -11.87 1.08 4.87
CA PHE A 135 -11.21 -0.05 5.52
C PHE A 135 -9.71 -0.09 5.17
N GLN A 136 -9.35 0.08 3.89
CA GLN A 136 -7.94 0.18 3.50
C GLN A 136 -7.24 1.36 4.20
N LEU A 137 -7.91 2.51 4.31
CA LEU A 137 -7.43 3.67 5.05
C LEU A 137 -7.22 3.35 6.53
N ALA A 138 -8.18 2.69 7.18
CA ALA A 138 -8.09 2.28 8.58
C ALA A 138 -6.87 1.37 8.80
N PHE A 139 -6.71 0.37 7.94
CA PHE A 139 -5.60 -0.58 8.01
C PHE A 139 -4.24 0.09 7.77
N ALA A 140 -4.14 1.02 6.83
CA ALA A 140 -2.91 1.76 6.55
C ALA A 140 -2.52 2.72 7.70
N GLN A 141 -3.50 3.43 8.28
CA GLN A 141 -3.27 4.42 9.35
C GLN A 141 -2.94 3.81 10.71
N THR A 142 -3.17 2.51 10.91
CA THR A 142 -2.75 1.81 12.12
C THR A 142 -1.27 2.05 12.46
N ARG A 143 -0.44 2.29 11.44
CA ARG A 143 1.01 2.49 11.57
C ARG A 143 1.42 3.94 11.88
N GLU A 144 0.54 4.91 11.61
CA GLU A 144 0.79 6.34 11.83
C GLU A 144 0.17 6.86 13.13
N CYS A 145 -0.71 6.09 13.77
CA CYS A 145 -1.46 6.53 14.95
C CYS A 145 -0.66 6.48 16.27
N ARG A 146 0.66 6.33 16.21
CA ARG A 146 1.55 6.65 17.34
C ARG A 146 1.94 8.13 17.22
N ARG A 147 1.12 8.99 17.82
CA ARG A 147 1.55 10.34 18.19
C ARG A 147 2.38 10.27 19.46
#